data_AF-A0A921ZD82-F1
#
_entry.id   AF-A0A921ZD82-F1
#
_cell.length_a   1.000
_cell.length_b   1.000
_cell.length_c   1.000
_cell.angle_alpha   90.00
_cell.angle_beta   90.00
_cell.angle_gamma   90.00
#
_symmetry.space_group_name_H-M   'P 1'
#
loop_
_entity.id
_entity.type
_entity.pdbx_description
1 polymer ?
#
loop_
_entity_poly.entity_id
_entity_poly.type
_entity_poly.pdbx_seq_one_letter_code
_entity_poly.pdbx_strand_id
1 'polypeptide(L)'
;MTFNNTIAHQRLVLSGDRERFKELLRKRLIECGWRDQVRMLCRDAVKENEGNNVTFDMLVTKVTPRARALVPDSVKKELLQKIKTHLLTQKDQ
;
A
#
# COMPACT_ATOMS: atom_id res chain seq x y z
N MET A 1 -3.91 -14.12 -6.31
CA MET A 1 -3.25 -12.93 -6.91
C MET A 1 -4.25 -12.23 -7.79
N THR A 2 -4.81 -11.09 -7.39
CA THR A 2 -5.68 -10.30 -8.26
C THR A 2 -4.80 -9.55 -9.26
N PHE A 3 -4.56 -10.15 -10.43
CA PHE A 3 -4.06 -9.41 -11.59
C PHE A 3 -5.23 -8.54 -12.08
N ASN A 4 -5.27 -7.28 -11.65
CA ASN A 4 -6.25 -6.32 -12.16
C ASN A 4 -5.91 -6.00 -13.62
N ASN A 5 -6.50 -6.78 -14.52
CA ASN A 5 -6.29 -6.78 -15.96
C ASN A 5 -7.10 -5.66 -16.65
N THR A 6 -6.90 -4.42 -16.21
CA THR A 6 -7.48 -3.25 -16.87
C THR A 6 -6.46 -2.61 -17.80
N ILE A 7 -6.92 -2.10 -18.95
CA ILE A 7 -6.07 -1.39 -19.94
C ILE A 7 -5.24 -0.28 -19.26
N ALA A 8 -5.83 0.40 -18.25
CA ALA A 8 -5.14 1.39 -17.45
C ALA A 8 -3.95 0.81 -16.65
N HIS A 9 -4.12 -0.34 -16.00
CA HIS A 9 -3.04 -1.00 -15.27
C HIS A 9 -1.90 -1.44 -16.21
N GLN A 10 -2.24 -2.04 -17.36
CA GLN A 10 -1.23 -2.44 -18.35
C GLN A 10 -0.43 -1.24 -18.87
N ARG A 11 -1.10 -0.12 -19.18
CA ARG A 11 -0.43 1.13 -19.60
C ARG A 11 0.56 1.63 -18.56
N LEU A 12 0.13 1.72 -17.29
CA LEU A 12 0.98 2.17 -16.19
C LEU A 12 2.18 1.25 -15.93
N VAL A 13 2.05 -0.06 -16.20
CA VAL A 13 3.16 -1.01 -16.10
C VAL A 13 4.16 -0.80 -17.24
N LEU A 14 3.68 -0.73 -18.48
CA LEU A 14 4.53 -0.63 -19.68
C LEU A 14 5.28 0.70 -19.76
N SER A 15 4.70 1.79 -19.25
CA SER A 15 5.36 3.09 -19.19
C SER A 15 6.32 3.24 -18.00
N GLY A 16 6.38 2.27 -17.07
CA GLY A 16 7.16 2.35 -15.83
C GLY A 16 6.55 3.25 -14.75
N ASP A 17 5.45 3.95 -15.02
CA ASP A 17 4.80 4.89 -14.10
C ASP A 17 4.26 4.21 -12.83
N ARG A 18 3.93 2.92 -12.90
CA ARG A 18 3.50 2.14 -11.75
C ARG A 18 4.52 2.15 -10.62
N GLU A 19 5.82 2.03 -10.92
CA GLU A 19 6.85 2.05 -9.89
C GLU A 19 7.02 3.46 -9.31
N ARG A 20 6.85 4.51 -10.12
CA ARG A 20 6.81 5.90 -9.64
C ARG A 20 5.67 6.15 -8.66
N PHE A 21 4.46 5.65 -8.95
CA PHE A 21 3.32 5.76 -8.05
C PHE A 21 3.47 4.92 -6.78
N LYS A 22 4.11 3.75 -6.89
CA LYS A 22 4.43 2.91 -5.73
C LYS A 22 5.43 3.58 -4.79
N GLU A 23 6.46 4.23 -5.34
CA GLU A 23 7.43 4.98 -4.54
C GLU A 23 6.78 6.19 -3.87
N LEU A 24 5.91 6.91 -4.59
CA LEU A 24 5.12 7.99 -4.01
C LEU A 24 4.26 7.50 -2.83
N LEU A 25 3.53 6.39 -3.01
CA LEU A 25 2.72 5.80 -1.95
C LEU A 25 3.61 5.43 -0.75
N ARG A 26 4.75 4.78 -0.98
CA ARG A 26 5.70 4.41 0.08
C ARG A 26 6.16 5.64 0.87
N LYS A 27 6.53 6.73 0.18
CA LYS A 27 6.92 8.00 0.80
C LYS A 27 5.80 8.55 1.69
N ARG A 28 4.56 8.63 1.17
CA ARG A 28 3.41 9.14 1.94
C ARG A 28 3.07 8.30 3.17
N LEU A 29 3.18 6.97 3.06
CA LEU A 29 2.97 6.06 4.20
C LEU A 29 4.06 6.20 5.27
N ILE A 30 5.28 6.61 4.91
CA ILE A 30 6.32 6.92 5.89
C ILE A 30 6.04 8.28 6.53
N GLU A 31 5.76 9.32 5.73
CA GLU A 31 5.52 10.68 6.21
C GLU A 31 4.30 10.79 7.14
N CYS A 32 3.23 10.04 6.90
CA CYS A 32 2.06 10.04 7.78
C CYS A 32 2.20 9.11 9.00
N GLY A 33 3.36 8.49 9.20
CA GLY A 33 3.64 7.60 10.33
C GLY A 33 3.04 6.20 10.23
N TRP A 34 2.37 5.87 9.11
CA TRP A 34 1.74 4.55 8.92
C TRP A 34 2.74 3.40 9.08
N ARG A 35 3.97 3.55 8.55
CA ARG A 35 5.01 2.51 8.69
C ARG A 35 5.33 2.19 10.15
N ASP A 36 5.40 3.20 10.99
CA ASP A 36 5.71 3.03 12.41
C ASP A 36 4.52 2.45 13.18
N GLN A 37 3.29 2.87 12.85
CA GLN A 37 2.08 2.26 13.39
C GLN A 37 2.02 0.76 13.07
N VAL A 38 2.28 0.36 11.82
CA VAL A 38 2.31 -1.07 11.43
C VAL A 38 3.42 -1.83 12.16
N ARG A 39 4.58 -1.21 12.38
CA ARG A 39 5.64 -1.82 13.20
C ARG A 39 5.18 -2.06 14.64
N MET A 40 4.42 -1.13 15.23
CA MET A 40 3.84 -1.34 16.58
C MET A 40 2.81 -2.47 16.56
N LEU A 41 1.93 -2.53 15.55
CA LEU A 41 0.97 -3.63 15.40
C LEU A 41 1.66 -5.00 15.34
N CYS A 42 2.80 -5.11 14.65
CA CYS A 42 3.58 -6.35 14.64
C CYS A 42 4.12 -6.70 16.03
N ARG A 43 4.64 -5.72 16.78
CA ARG A 43 5.17 -5.95 18.13
C ARG A 43 4.06 -6.39 19.09
N ASP A 44 2.91 -5.75 19.03
CA ASP A 44 1.76 -6.10 19.86
C ASP A 44 1.26 -7.50 19.51
N ALA A 45 1.18 -7.84 18.20
CA ALA A 45 0.80 -9.18 17.77
C ALA A 45 1.80 -10.26 18.22
N VAL A 46 3.09 -9.97 18.33
CA VAL A 46 4.07 -10.91 18.91
C VAL A 46 3.82 -11.08 20.41
N LYS A 47 3.65 -9.97 21.14
CA LYS A 47 3.41 -9.98 22.60
C LYS A 47 2.13 -10.71 22.99
N GLU A 48 1.04 -10.48 22.26
CA GLU A 48 -0.25 -11.16 22.46
C GLU A 48 -0.18 -12.69 22.24
N ASN A 49 0.89 -13.19 21.61
CA ASN A 49 1.11 -14.61 21.33
C ASN A 49 2.31 -15.16 22.10
N GLU A 50 2.73 -14.49 23.18
CA GLU A 50 3.76 -14.97 24.11
C GLU A 50 3.41 -16.38 24.60
N GLY A 51 4.33 -17.32 24.38
CA GLY A 51 4.16 -18.74 24.72
C GLY A 51 3.82 -19.67 23.54
N ASN A 52 3.48 -19.12 22.37
CA ASN A 52 3.24 -19.89 21.13
C ASN A 52 4.34 -19.64 20.09
N ASN A 53 4.54 -20.58 19.17
CA ASN A 53 5.48 -20.41 18.05
C ASN A 53 4.91 -19.37 17.06
N VAL A 54 5.44 -18.14 17.10
CA VAL A 54 5.02 -17.05 16.22
C VAL A 54 5.61 -17.24 14.82
N THR A 55 4.76 -17.51 13.83
CA THR A 55 5.18 -17.61 12.42
C THR A 55 4.95 -16.30 11.67
N PHE A 56 5.70 -16.11 10.58
CA PHE A 56 5.53 -14.97 9.69
C PHE A 56 4.10 -14.91 9.11
N ASP A 57 3.56 -16.04 8.65
CA ASP A 57 2.22 -16.09 8.07
C ASP A 57 1.12 -15.71 9.06
N MET A 58 1.28 -16.09 10.34
CA MET A 58 0.37 -15.66 11.40
C MET A 58 0.43 -14.13 11.58
N LEU A 59 1.63 -13.55 11.63
CA LEU A 59 1.80 -12.10 11.74
C LEU A 59 1.19 -11.37 10.54
N VAL A 60 1.43 -11.84 9.32
CA VAL A 60 0.83 -11.27 8.11
C VAL A 60 -0.68 -11.34 8.18
N THR A 61 -1.25 -12.48 8.57
CA THR A 61 -2.69 -12.70 8.65
C THR A 61 -3.34 -11.75 9.68
N LYS A 62 -2.71 -11.57 10.85
CA LYS A 62 -3.23 -10.70 11.91
C LYS A 62 -3.04 -9.20 11.61
N VAL A 63 -1.86 -8.81 11.11
CA VAL A 63 -1.48 -7.39 10.98
C VAL A 63 -2.02 -6.77 9.70
N THR A 64 -2.06 -7.50 8.58
CA THR A 64 -2.47 -6.96 7.26
C THR A 64 -3.83 -6.26 7.26
N PRO A 65 -4.93 -6.82 7.81
CA PRO A 65 -6.22 -6.14 7.80
C PRO A 65 -6.20 -4.83 8.59
N ARG A 66 -5.56 -4.81 9.76
CA ARG A 66 -5.39 -3.60 10.60
C ARG A 66 -4.54 -2.55 9.89
N ALA A 67 -3.41 -2.97 9.31
CA ALA A 67 -2.53 -2.10 8.54
C ALA A 67 -3.27 -1.45 7.35
N ARG A 68 -4.10 -2.20 6.61
CA ARG A 68 -4.89 -1.65 5.50
C ARG A 68 -5.92 -0.62 5.96
N ALA A 69 -6.56 -0.84 7.12
CA ALA A 69 -7.51 0.10 7.69
C ALA A 69 -6.86 1.42 8.13
N LEU A 70 -5.59 1.38 8.57
CA LEU A 70 -4.84 2.56 8.99
C LEU A 70 -4.38 3.47 7.85
N VAL A 71 -4.51 3.06 6.58
CA VAL A 71 -4.12 3.93 5.46
C VAL A 71 -5.06 5.14 5.40
N PRO A 72 -4.55 6.38 5.57
CA PRO A 72 -5.40 7.56 5.57
C PRO A 72 -6.07 7.80 4.22
N ASP A 73 -7.33 8.26 4.24
CA ASP A 73 -8.06 8.56 3.01
C ASP A 73 -7.44 9.71 2.21
N SER A 74 -6.73 10.64 2.88
CA SER A 74 -5.96 11.68 2.21
C SER A 74 -4.89 11.09 1.28
N VAL A 75 -4.15 10.07 1.73
CA VAL A 75 -3.13 9.39 0.94
C VAL A 75 -3.76 8.64 -0.24
N LYS A 76 -4.88 7.94 -0.01
CA LYS A 76 -5.63 7.25 -1.08
C LYS A 76 -6.13 8.24 -2.14
N LYS A 77 -6.71 9.36 -1.71
CA LYS A 77 -7.24 10.41 -2.59
C LYS A 77 -6.12 11.08 -3.40
N GLU A 78 -4.99 11.43 -2.78
CA GLU A 78 -3.84 12.01 -3.48
C GLU A 78 -3.32 11.06 -4.56
N LEU A 79 -3.11 9.79 -4.22
CA LEU A 79 -2.61 8.79 -5.16
C LEU A 79 -3.58 8.60 -6.33
N LEU A 80 -4.88 8.46 -6.05
CA LEU A 80 -5.91 8.31 -7.07
C LEU A 80 -5.97 9.53 -7.99
N GLN A 81 -5.91 10.74 -7.44
CA GLN A 81 -5.91 11.97 -8.22
C GLN A 81 -4.70 12.03 -9.16
N LYS A 82 -3.50 11.74 -8.67
CA LYS A 82 -2.28 11.76 -9.49
C LYS A 82 -2.31 10.70 -10.60
N ILE A 83 -2.82 9.50 -10.31
CA ILE A 83 -3.02 8.47 -11.35
C ILE A 83 -4.02 8.95 -12.40
N LYS A 84 -5.16 9.53 -11.98
CA LYS A 84 -6.17 10.07 -12.92
C LYS A 84 -5.59 11.18 -13.80
N THR A 85 -4.92 12.17 -13.22
CA THR A 85 -4.29 13.25 -13.97
C THR A 85 -3.29 12.71 -14.98
N HIS A 86 -2.43 11.78 -14.57
CA HIS A 86 -1.45 11.17 -15.44
C HIS A 86 -2.07 10.41 -16.62
N LEU A 87 -3.12 9.63 -16.37
CA LEU A 87 -3.86 8.91 -17.41
C LEU A 87 -4.63 9.82 -18.37
N LEU A 88 -5.03 11.02 -17.92
CA LEU A 88 -5.67 12.03 -18.77
C LEU A 88 -4.63 12.69 -19.68
N THR A 89 -3.50 13.14 -19.12
CA THR A 89 -2.43 13.79 -19.90
C THR A 89 -1.83 12.87 -20.97
N GLN A 90 -1.77 11.55 -20.74
CA GLN A 90 -1.30 10.60 -21.75
C GLN A 90 -2.32 10.30 -22.87
N LYS A 91 -3.58 10.73 -22.77
CA LYS A 91 -4.56 10.55 -23.86
C LYS A 91 -4.48 11.66 -24.91
N ASP A 92 -3.91 12.80 -24.53
CA ASP A 92 -3.81 13.99 -25.38
C ASP A 92 -2.48 14.04 -26.17
N GLN A 93 -1.74 12.92 -26.17
CA GLN A 93 -0.47 12.70 -26.87
C GLN A 93 -0.61 11.50 -27.81
#